data_AF-D3TLN5-F1
#
_entry.id   AF-D3TLN5-F1
#
_cell.length_a   1.000
_cell.length_b   1.000
_cell.length_c   1.000
_cell.angle_alpha   90.00
_cell.angle_beta   90.00
_cell.angle_gamma   90.00
#
_symmetry.space_group_name_H-M   'P 1'
#
loop_
_entity.id
_entity.type
_entity.pdbx_description
1 polymer ?
#
loop_
_entity_poly.entity_id
_entity_poly.type
_entity_poly.pdbx_seq_one_letter_code
_entity_poly.pdbx_strand_id
1 'polypeptide(L)'
;MSKLMYPPVETKSSVNGRDKKTEKDKAHNLLTVKWAHAINCQQLLDEALNGDYDMIEADIVLGKLFNNGPVMPIMAHPPLTSSDLSLDSFLLQIKLFNLNNPIKMKGIKLDFKSIDVFEGALDTLKTAIPEMTYPVWLNADIIKHTGNGIHAQPVDPKRFLAGCMQFKKAVLSIGWTTSDGPNEDFYTPDDIGAMLTVIKENKINESGLSITFPVRAGLAANSKNVLHNLFREVEVTNRCTITIWSAPSDYVDAEKLKKLILFFGPNRVYLDVPVALENQLNLPGLRANVCNSLGVGPCTSLLYFSLASIGVILISLLVKKSRI
;
A
#
# COMPACT_ATOMS: atom_id res chain seq x y z
N MET A 1 3.56 18.31 3.35
CA MET A 1 4.14 16.95 3.20
C MET A 1 3.11 16.07 2.53
N SER A 2 3.49 15.30 1.49
CA SER A 2 2.56 14.38 0.83
C SER A 2 2.17 13.25 1.80
N LYS A 3 0.94 12.77 1.68
CA LYS A 3 0.39 11.61 2.42
C LYS A 3 1.24 10.33 2.29
N LEU A 4 2.14 10.33 1.30
CA LEU A 4 2.98 9.22 0.89
C LEU A 4 4.29 9.10 1.68
N MET A 5 4.79 10.19 2.28
CA MET A 5 6.08 10.17 2.96
C MET A 5 5.94 9.83 4.44
N TYR A 6 6.84 8.98 4.95
CA TYR A 6 7.04 8.85 6.39
C TYR A 6 7.43 10.22 6.99
N PRO A 7 6.95 10.56 8.18
CA PRO A 7 7.37 11.79 8.84
C PRO A 7 8.90 11.80 9.09
N PRO A 8 9.54 12.99 9.11
CA PRO A 8 10.96 13.12 9.44
C PRO A 8 11.32 12.48 10.79
N VAL A 9 12.59 12.12 10.99
CA VAL A 9 13.07 11.70 12.33
C VAL A 9 13.14 12.94 13.20
N GLU A 10 12.51 12.94 14.38
CA GLU A 10 12.91 13.88 15.43
C GLU A 10 14.33 13.51 15.90
N THR A 11 15.33 14.20 15.37
CA THR A 11 16.64 14.22 16.00
C THR A 11 16.50 15.04 17.28
N LYS A 12 16.50 14.37 18.44
CA LYS A 12 16.71 15.05 19.72
C LYS A 12 18.13 15.58 19.75
N SER A 13 18.33 16.80 19.25
CA SER A 13 19.57 17.54 19.45
C SER A 13 19.31 18.98 19.85
N SER A 14 19.97 19.34 20.96
CA SER A 14 20.18 20.66 21.55
C SER A 14 19.00 21.37 22.22
N VAL A 15 19.08 21.34 23.55
CA VAL A 15 18.71 22.41 24.48
C VAL A 15 19.08 23.77 23.89
N ASN A 16 18.08 24.58 23.53
CA ASN A 16 18.07 26.01 23.81
C ASN A 16 16.67 26.56 23.53
N GLY A 17 16.09 27.18 24.56
CA GLY A 17 14.77 27.79 24.50
C GLY A 17 14.74 28.93 23.48
N ARG A 18 13.82 28.82 22.53
CA ARG A 18 13.10 29.92 21.90
C ARG A 18 11.93 29.34 21.10
N ASP A 19 10.78 29.98 21.24
CA ASP A 19 9.46 29.57 20.75
C ASP A 19 9.49 28.97 19.35
N LYS A 20 9.44 27.63 19.27
CA LYS A 20 8.98 26.95 18.08
C LYS A 20 7.51 26.64 18.30
N LYS A 21 6.67 27.39 17.57
CA LYS A 21 5.28 27.05 17.27
C LYS A 21 5.27 25.56 16.89
N THR A 22 4.83 24.72 17.82
CA THR A 22 4.65 23.29 17.60
C THR A 22 3.60 23.17 16.51
N GLU A 23 4.04 22.99 15.26
CA GLU A 23 3.20 22.35 14.26
C GLU A 23 2.85 20.99 14.85
N LYS A 24 1.65 20.93 15.43
CA LYS A 24 1.06 19.71 15.95
C LYS A 24 0.96 18.77 14.75
N ASP A 25 1.89 17.83 14.65
CA ASP A 25 1.94 16.81 13.60
C ASP A 25 0.52 16.31 13.33
N LYS A 26 0.02 16.57 12.12
CA LYS A 26 -1.23 15.96 11.66
C LYS A 26 -1.00 14.45 11.76
N ALA A 27 -1.75 13.78 12.63
CA ALA A 27 -1.67 12.33 12.75
C ALA A 27 -1.85 11.69 11.37
N HIS A 28 -0.79 11.05 10.87
CA HIS A 28 -0.78 10.42 9.54
C HIS A 28 -1.60 9.15 9.57
N ASN A 29 -2.83 9.18 9.05
CA ASN A 29 -3.64 7.98 8.91
C ASN A 29 -3.27 7.19 7.64
N LEU A 30 -2.45 6.17 7.79
CA LEU A 30 -2.01 5.29 6.71
C LEU A 30 -3.14 4.44 6.12
N LEU A 31 -4.24 4.20 6.86
CA LEU A 31 -5.42 3.51 6.35
C LEU A 31 -6.12 4.28 5.22
N THR A 32 -5.81 5.56 5.03
CA THR A 32 -6.40 6.35 3.94
C THR A 32 -5.66 6.18 2.61
N VAL A 33 -4.45 5.61 2.62
CA VAL A 33 -3.64 5.40 1.41
C VAL A 33 -4.35 4.42 0.49
N LYS A 34 -4.56 4.82 -0.76
CA LYS A 34 -5.26 4.04 -1.78
C LYS A 34 -4.26 3.31 -2.67
N TRP A 35 -4.50 2.02 -2.89
CA TRP A 35 -3.61 1.13 -3.63
C TRP A 35 -4.23 0.76 -4.98
N ALA A 36 -3.46 0.93 -6.05
CA ALA A 36 -3.70 0.26 -7.32
C ALA A 36 -2.88 -1.03 -7.29
N HIS A 37 -3.55 -2.17 -7.11
CA HIS A 37 -2.94 -3.48 -6.89
C HIS A 37 -2.78 -4.25 -8.21
N ALA A 38 -1.70 -5.03 -8.35
CA ALA A 38 -1.41 -5.91 -9.49
C ALA A 38 -1.41 -5.20 -10.85
N ILE A 39 -0.75 -4.03 -10.94
CA ILE A 39 -0.67 -3.21 -12.15
C ILE A 39 0.37 -3.79 -13.12
N ASN A 40 -0.04 -4.86 -13.79
CA ASN A 40 0.85 -5.80 -14.48
C ASN A 40 0.82 -5.68 -16.02
N CYS A 41 0.27 -4.61 -16.57
CA CYS A 41 0.28 -4.33 -18.01
C CYS A 41 0.11 -2.84 -18.29
N GLN A 42 0.36 -2.41 -19.52
CA GLN A 42 0.29 -1.01 -19.93
C GLN A 42 -1.10 -0.42 -19.70
N GLN A 43 -2.15 -1.16 -20.06
CA GLN A 43 -3.53 -0.70 -19.87
C GLN A 43 -3.81 -0.39 -18.38
N LEU A 44 -3.42 -1.31 -17.47
CA LEU A 44 -3.63 -1.10 -16.04
C LEU A 44 -2.79 0.05 -15.50
N LEU A 45 -1.57 0.27 -16.03
CA LEU A 45 -0.76 1.41 -15.65
C LEU A 45 -1.44 2.73 -16.04
N ASP A 46 -1.96 2.84 -17.26
CA ASP A 46 -2.69 4.02 -17.74
C ASP A 46 -3.91 4.30 -16.85
N GLU A 47 -4.66 3.27 -16.48
CA GLU A 47 -5.81 3.37 -15.57
C GLU A 47 -5.38 3.83 -14.17
N ALA A 48 -4.31 3.26 -13.61
CA ALA A 48 -3.82 3.59 -12.27
C ALA A 48 -3.26 5.02 -12.16
N LEU A 49 -2.58 5.50 -13.22
CA LEU A 49 -2.06 6.87 -13.30
C LEU A 49 -3.21 7.89 -13.34
N ASN A 50 -4.28 7.60 -14.09
CA ASN A 50 -5.45 8.46 -14.19
C ASN A 50 -6.42 8.32 -13.01
N GLY A 51 -6.34 7.20 -12.26
CA GLY A 51 -7.18 6.91 -11.11
C GLY A 51 -6.83 7.67 -9.84
N ASP A 52 -7.74 7.61 -8.86
CA ASP A 52 -7.56 8.18 -7.52
C ASP A 52 -6.84 7.20 -6.59
N TYR A 53 -5.57 6.94 -6.91
CA TYR A 53 -4.66 6.09 -6.15
C TYR A 53 -3.43 6.85 -5.66
N ASP A 54 -2.91 6.45 -4.52
CA ASP A 54 -1.72 7.00 -3.87
C ASP A 54 -0.48 6.15 -4.20
N MET A 55 -0.62 4.83 -4.13
CA MET A 55 0.44 3.85 -4.38
C MET A 55 0.06 2.93 -5.54
N ILE A 56 1.02 2.62 -6.41
CA ILE A 56 0.89 1.64 -7.48
C ILE A 56 1.77 0.44 -7.13
N GLU A 57 1.16 -0.72 -7.00
CA GLU A 57 1.83 -2.00 -6.77
C GLU A 57 1.81 -2.81 -8.06
N ALA A 58 2.95 -3.44 -8.38
CA ALA A 58 3.08 -4.26 -9.58
C ALA A 58 4.04 -5.42 -9.32
N ASP A 59 3.67 -6.58 -9.86
CA ASP A 59 4.43 -7.81 -9.83
C ASP A 59 5.50 -7.81 -10.91
N ILE A 60 6.67 -8.33 -10.60
CA ILE A 60 7.81 -8.36 -11.50
C ILE A 60 8.33 -9.79 -11.64
N VAL A 61 8.44 -10.23 -12.89
CA VAL A 61 8.99 -11.53 -13.29
C VAL A 61 10.04 -11.35 -14.40
N LEU A 62 10.87 -12.36 -14.60
CA LEU A 62 11.66 -12.47 -15.83
C LEU A 62 10.76 -12.98 -16.96
N GLY A 63 10.72 -12.23 -18.06
CA GLY A 63 9.89 -12.57 -19.20
C GLY A 63 10.25 -11.77 -20.44
N LYS A 64 9.37 -11.78 -21.43
CA LYS A 64 9.57 -11.11 -22.72
C LYS A 64 8.48 -10.09 -23.01
N LEU A 65 8.84 -9.00 -23.68
CA LEU A 65 7.85 -8.05 -24.18
C LEU A 65 7.09 -8.66 -25.36
N PHE A 66 5.77 -8.73 -25.28
CA PHE A 66 4.91 -9.30 -26.33
C PHE A 66 5.38 -10.69 -26.81
N ASN A 67 5.83 -11.55 -25.89
CA ASN A 67 6.43 -12.86 -26.18
C ASN A 67 7.65 -12.83 -27.14
N ASN A 68 8.30 -11.68 -27.32
CA ASN A 68 9.36 -11.47 -28.29
C ASN A 68 10.60 -10.81 -27.65
N GLY A 69 11.76 -11.02 -28.27
CA GLY A 69 13.02 -10.40 -27.84
C GLY A 69 13.69 -11.07 -26.62
N PRO A 70 14.64 -10.37 -25.98
CA PRO A 70 15.41 -10.89 -24.86
C PRO A 70 14.56 -11.00 -23.59
N VAL A 71 14.96 -11.90 -22.70
CA VAL A 71 14.37 -12.02 -21.36
C VAL A 71 14.84 -10.83 -20.51
N MET A 72 13.90 -10.16 -19.85
CA MET A 72 14.14 -9.00 -18.98
C MET A 72 13.09 -8.92 -17.86
N PRO A 73 13.30 -8.09 -16.82
CA PRO A 73 12.27 -7.77 -15.85
C PRO A 73 11.06 -7.06 -16.51
N ILE A 74 9.89 -7.67 -16.37
CA ILE A 74 8.62 -7.17 -16.90
C ILE A 74 7.56 -7.13 -15.81
N MET A 75 6.56 -6.27 -15.99
CA MET A 75 5.39 -6.21 -15.12
C MET A 75 4.48 -7.39 -15.44
N ALA A 76 4.41 -8.40 -14.58
CA ALA A 76 3.57 -9.59 -14.75
C ALA A 76 3.55 -10.42 -13.46
N HIS A 77 2.41 -11.09 -13.21
CA HIS A 77 2.28 -12.06 -12.13
C HIS A 77 2.44 -13.50 -12.69
N PRO A 78 3.17 -14.40 -12.01
CA PRO A 78 3.25 -15.80 -12.38
C PRO A 78 1.87 -16.46 -12.57
N PRO A 79 1.71 -17.42 -13.49
CA PRO A 79 2.74 -18.03 -14.34
C PRO A 79 3.03 -17.25 -15.63
N LEU A 80 2.53 -16.01 -15.77
CA LEU A 80 2.79 -15.23 -16.98
C LEU A 80 4.28 -14.89 -17.08
N THR A 81 4.83 -15.06 -18.27
CA THR A 81 6.23 -14.75 -18.62
C THR A 81 6.31 -13.78 -19.80
N SER A 82 5.21 -13.09 -20.07
CA SER A 82 5.10 -12.06 -21.08
C SER A 82 4.17 -10.95 -20.63
N SER A 83 4.52 -9.73 -21.02
CA SER A 83 3.75 -8.51 -20.77
C SER A 83 3.99 -7.53 -21.91
N ASP A 84 3.16 -6.51 -22.01
CA ASP A 84 3.38 -5.35 -22.86
C ASP A 84 4.21 -4.25 -22.16
N LEU A 85 4.59 -4.47 -20.89
CA LEU A 85 5.19 -3.47 -20.03
C LEU A 85 6.46 -3.98 -19.34
N SER A 86 7.60 -3.34 -19.65
CA SER A 86 8.88 -3.62 -18.98
C SER A 86 9.02 -2.81 -17.69
N LEU A 87 9.93 -3.24 -16.80
CA LEU A 87 10.28 -2.46 -15.61
C LEU A 87 10.80 -1.06 -15.95
N ASP A 88 11.68 -0.95 -16.95
CA ASP A 88 12.23 0.34 -17.39
C ASP A 88 11.11 1.30 -17.83
N SER A 89 10.19 0.81 -18.66
CA SER A 89 9.07 1.59 -19.18
C SER A 89 8.11 2.01 -18.06
N PHE A 90 7.76 1.09 -17.16
CA PHE A 90 6.93 1.38 -15.99
C PHE A 90 7.52 2.49 -15.11
N LEU A 91 8.81 2.37 -14.73
CA LEU A 91 9.47 3.36 -13.88
C LEU A 91 9.58 4.73 -14.56
N LEU A 92 9.90 4.75 -15.86
CA LEU A 92 9.99 5.98 -16.64
C LEU A 92 8.64 6.69 -16.73
N GLN A 93 7.57 5.96 -17.04
CA GLN A 93 6.23 6.53 -17.18
C GLN A 93 5.73 7.13 -15.86
N ILE A 94 5.94 6.43 -14.73
CA ILE A 94 5.57 6.96 -13.41
C ILE A 94 6.39 8.20 -13.05
N LYS A 95 7.70 8.20 -13.35
CA LYS A 95 8.55 9.38 -13.14
C LYS A 95 8.03 10.57 -13.94
N LEU A 96 7.77 10.40 -15.23
CA LEU A 96 7.25 11.46 -16.09
C LEU A 96 5.87 11.95 -15.63
N PHE A 97 4.98 11.03 -15.24
CA PHE A 97 3.69 11.39 -14.67
C PHE A 97 3.86 12.24 -13.41
N ASN A 98 4.71 11.83 -12.47
CA ASN A 98 4.92 12.52 -11.20
C ASN A 98 5.58 13.91 -11.38
N LEU A 99 6.48 14.06 -12.35
CA LEU A 99 7.05 15.36 -12.73
C LEU A 99 5.98 16.32 -13.26
N ASN A 100 5.06 15.81 -14.08
CA ASN A 100 3.98 16.60 -14.66
C ASN A 100 2.80 16.83 -13.70
N ASN A 101 2.67 16.00 -12.66
CA ASN A 101 1.54 16.00 -11.73
C ASN A 101 1.98 15.98 -10.26
N PRO A 102 2.75 16.98 -9.77
CA PRO A 102 3.36 16.94 -8.44
C PRO A 102 2.33 16.86 -7.28
N ILE A 103 1.09 17.29 -7.51
CA ILE A 103 -0.01 17.22 -6.52
C ILE A 103 -0.62 15.81 -6.45
N LYS A 104 -0.64 15.08 -7.57
CA LYS A 104 -1.22 13.74 -7.71
C LYS A 104 -0.15 12.65 -7.80
N MET A 105 1.02 12.94 -7.23
CA MET A 105 2.18 12.05 -7.27
C MET A 105 1.82 10.65 -6.78
N LYS A 106 2.37 9.64 -7.44
CA LYS A 106 2.17 8.21 -7.13
C LYS A 106 3.44 7.65 -6.50
N GLY A 107 3.33 6.96 -5.37
CA GLY A 107 4.40 6.08 -4.91
C GLY A 107 4.32 4.72 -5.61
N ILE A 108 5.39 3.93 -5.51
CA ILE A 108 5.46 2.61 -6.14
C ILE A 108 5.85 1.52 -5.16
N LYS A 109 5.31 0.33 -5.35
CA LYS A 109 5.70 -0.91 -4.68
C LYS A 109 6.02 -1.96 -5.73
N LEU A 110 7.27 -2.37 -5.79
CA LEU A 110 7.83 -3.28 -6.78
C LEU A 110 7.90 -4.68 -6.18
N ASP A 111 7.01 -5.58 -6.57
CA ASP A 111 6.92 -6.93 -6.02
C ASP A 111 7.70 -7.96 -6.84
N PHE A 112 8.91 -8.30 -6.39
CA PHE A 112 9.79 -9.23 -7.06
C PHE A 112 9.42 -10.68 -6.73
N LYS A 113 9.06 -11.45 -7.76
CA LYS A 113 8.60 -12.84 -7.58
C LYS A 113 9.72 -13.90 -7.57
N SER A 114 10.97 -13.51 -7.80
CA SER A 114 12.14 -14.38 -7.67
C SER A 114 13.41 -13.57 -7.40
N ILE A 115 14.48 -14.24 -6.95
CA ILE A 115 15.76 -13.55 -6.78
C ILE A 115 16.39 -13.16 -8.12
N ASP A 116 16.22 -13.99 -9.15
CA ASP A 116 16.80 -13.74 -10.47
C ASP A 116 16.20 -12.48 -11.13
N VAL A 117 14.90 -12.23 -10.95
CA VAL A 117 14.29 -10.99 -11.46
C VAL A 117 14.76 -9.76 -10.68
N PHE A 118 14.93 -9.87 -9.36
CA PHE A 118 15.44 -8.76 -8.56
C PHE A 118 16.87 -8.40 -8.95
N GLU A 119 17.75 -9.40 -9.09
CA GLU A 119 19.12 -9.16 -9.52
C GLU A 119 19.20 -8.64 -10.96
N GLY A 120 18.38 -9.17 -11.87
CA GLY A 120 18.25 -8.67 -13.23
C GLY A 120 17.73 -7.24 -13.32
N ALA A 121 17.08 -6.73 -12.26
CA ALA A 121 16.56 -5.37 -12.18
C ALA A 121 17.53 -4.37 -11.52
N LEU A 122 18.62 -4.82 -10.90
CA LEU A 122 19.46 -3.95 -10.06
C LEU A 122 20.01 -2.72 -10.80
N ASP A 123 20.43 -2.88 -12.06
CA ASP A 123 21.02 -1.77 -12.83
C ASP A 123 19.96 -0.73 -13.22
N THR A 124 18.76 -1.18 -13.60
CA THR A 124 17.58 -0.33 -13.78
C THR A 124 17.26 0.43 -12.50
N LEU A 125 17.19 -0.26 -11.35
CA LEU A 125 16.86 0.35 -10.07
C LEU A 125 17.90 1.37 -9.61
N LYS A 126 19.19 1.07 -9.76
CA LYS A 126 20.31 1.99 -9.45
C LYS A 126 20.26 3.27 -10.26
N THR A 127 19.77 3.18 -11.49
CA THR A 127 19.61 4.34 -12.37
C THR A 127 18.36 5.14 -11.99
N ALA A 128 17.23 4.47 -11.79
CA ALA A 128 15.93 5.14 -11.64
C ALA A 128 15.67 5.68 -10.23
N ILE A 129 15.91 4.90 -9.17
CA ILE A 129 15.52 5.24 -7.80
C ILE A 129 16.15 6.56 -7.30
N PRO A 130 17.45 6.88 -7.56
CA PRO A 130 18.04 8.14 -7.09
C PRO A 130 17.32 9.40 -7.59
N GLU A 131 16.63 9.32 -8.72
CA GLU A 131 15.90 10.43 -9.33
C GLU A 131 14.45 10.54 -8.85
N MET A 132 13.98 9.63 -8.01
CA MET A 132 12.61 9.62 -7.49
C MET A 132 12.49 10.43 -6.20
N THR A 133 11.51 11.34 -6.15
CA THR A 133 11.19 12.15 -4.97
C THR A 133 9.96 11.65 -4.21
N TYR A 134 9.44 10.48 -4.60
CA TYR A 134 8.29 9.79 -4.02
C TYR A 134 8.73 8.44 -3.43
N PRO A 135 7.88 7.81 -2.60
CA PRO A 135 8.22 6.53 -2.01
C PRO A 135 8.37 5.43 -3.07
N VAL A 136 9.44 4.66 -2.90
CA VAL A 136 9.70 3.41 -3.63
C VAL A 136 9.79 2.30 -2.61
N TRP A 137 8.98 1.27 -2.76
CA TRP A 137 8.98 0.11 -1.89
C TRP A 137 9.52 -1.07 -2.67
N LEU A 138 10.51 -1.76 -2.10
CA LEU A 138 11.06 -2.99 -2.65
C LEU A 138 10.40 -4.15 -1.91
N ASN A 139 9.53 -4.88 -2.61
CA ASN A 139 8.73 -5.95 -2.06
C ASN A 139 9.22 -7.32 -2.49
N ALA A 140 9.27 -8.26 -1.54
CA ALA A 140 9.40 -9.67 -1.83
C ALA A 140 8.89 -10.51 -0.66
N ASP A 141 8.35 -11.68 -0.97
CA ASP A 141 8.10 -12.74 0.00
C ASP A 141 9.39 -13.56 0.20
N ILE A 142 10.04 -13.38 1.35
CA ILE A 142 11.38 -13.92 1.62
C ILE A 142 11.40 -15.03 2.67
N ILE A 143 10.28 -15.23 3.37
CA ILE A 143 10.08 -16.33 4.32
C ILE A 143 8.99 -17.25 3.80
N LYS A 144 9.15 -18.57 3.95
CA LYS A 144 8.07 -19.52 3.69
C LYS A 144 7.15 -19.60 4.90
N HIS A 145 5.85 -19.35 4.73
CA HIS A 145 4.89 -19.59 5.79
C HIS A 145 4.82 -21.08 6.17
N THR A 146 4.79 -21.39 7.47
CA THR A 146 4.75 -22.76 7.98
C THR A 146 3.40 -23.48 7.79
N GLY A 147 2.35 -22.77 7.38
CA GLY A 147 1.00 -23.32 7.18
C GLY A 147 0.91 -24.37 6.06
N ASN A 148 -0.21 -25.08 6.04
CA ASN A 148 -0.47 -26.14 5.07
C ASN A 148 -0.71 -25.57 3.66
N GLY A 149 -0.31 -26.31 2.63
CA GLY A 149 -0.58 -25.98 1.23
C GLY A 149 0.67 -25.85 0.36
N ILE A 150 0.45 -25.57 -0.92
CA ILE A 150 1.53 -25.35 -1.88
C ILE A 150 1.89 -23.87 -1.85
N HIS A 151 3.13 -23.61 -1.47
CA HIS A 151 3.69 -22.26 -1.42
C HIS A 151 4.62 -22.06 -2.60
N ALA A 152 4.64 -20.85 -3.14
CA ALA A 152 5.72 -20.41 -4.02
C ALA A 152 7.08 -20.55 -3.29
N GLN A 153 8.16 -20.64 -4.06
CA GLN A 153 9.49 -20.56 -3.47
C GLN A 153 9.76 -19.13 -3.02
N PRO A 154 10.16 -18.89 -1.77
CA PRO A 154 10.53 -17.56 -1.32
C PRO A 154 11.72 -17.01 -2.10
N VAL A 155 11.76 -15.70 -2.27
CA VAL A 155 12.94 -14.99 -2.76
C VAL A 155 14.07 -15.18 -1.75
N ASP A 156 15.29 -15.45 -2.24
CA ASP A 156 16.46 -15.63 -1.37
C ASP A 156 16.66 -14.41 -0.45
N PRO A 157 16.47 -14.56 0.88
CA PRO A 157 16.45 -13.43 1.80
C PRO A 157 17.81 -12.72 1.84
N LYS A 158 18.91 -13.47 1.81
CA LYS A 158 20.25 -12.92 1.95
C LYS A 158 20.61 -12.02 0.76
N ARG A 159 20.39 -12.51 -0.45
CA ARG A 159 20.68 -11.79 -1.70
C ARG A 159 19.74 -10.60 -1.88
N PHE A 160 18.45 -10.78 -1.61
CA PHE A 160 17.46 -9.70 -1.70
C PHE A 160 17.76 -8.55 -0.75
N LEU A 161 17.99 -8.85 0.54
CA LEU A 161 18.28 -7.86 1.57
C LEU A 161 19.61 -7.13 1.30
N ALA A 162 20.64 -7.86 0.85
CA ALA A 162 21.91 -7.25 0.44
C ALA A 162 21.74 -6.27 -0.73
N GLY A 163 20.90 -6.59 -1.71
CA GLY A 163 20.56 -5.68 -2.80
C GLY A 163 19.79 -4.45 -2.31
N CYS A 164 18.76 -4.65 -1.47
CA CYS A 164 17.93 -3.57 -0.95
C CYS A 164 18.74 -2.53 -0.16
N MET A 165 19.81 -2.94 0.54
CA MET A 165 20.68 -2.03 1.28
C MET A 165 21.36 -0.95 0.42
N GLN A 166 21.40 -1.10 -0.90
CA GLN A 166 21.91 -0.09 -1.83
C GLN A 166 20.96 1.12 -1.96
N PHE A 167 19.68 0.96 -1.61
CA PHE A 167 18.63 1.95 -1.83
C PHE A 167 18.16 2.60 -0.51
N LYS A 168 18.98 3.48 0.07
CA LYS A 168 18.74 4.05 1.42
C LYS A 168 17.44 4.84 1.60
N LYS A 169 16.80 5.28 0.52
CA LYS A 169 15.52 5.99 0.53
C LYS A 169 14.31 5.08 0.31
N ALA A 170 14.54 3.81 -0.07
CA ALA A 170 13.46 2.86 -0.30
C ALA A 170 12.90 2.32 1.03
N VAL A 171 11.64 1.89 0.98
CA VAL A 171 11.00 1.12 2.06
C VAL A 171 11.20 -0.36 1.76
N LEU A 172 11.65 -1.11 2.75
CA LEU A 172 11.77 -2.55 2.67
C LEU A 172 10.42 -3.19 2.98
N SER A 173 9.81 -3.89 2.02
CA SER A 173 8.52 -4.55 2.17
C SER A 173 8.71 -6.07 2.11
N ILE A 174 8.87 -6.72 3.27
CA ILE A 174 9.31 -8.12 3.34
C ILE A 174 8.24 -9.02 3.95
N GLY A 175 7.80 -10.00 3.15
CA GLY A 175 6.64 -10.83 3.46
C GLY A 175 6.95 -12.31 3.58
N TRP A 176 5.86 -13.08 3.55
CA TRP A 176 5.87 -14.54 3.59
C TRP A 176 5.15 -15.07 2.37
N THR A 177 5.72 -16.09 1.72
CA THR A 177 4.97 -16.83 0.71
C THR A 177 3.84 -17.55 1.41
N THR A 178 2.60 -17.34 0.96
CA THR A 178 1.40 -17.99 1.50
C THR A 178 0.77 -18.88 0.43
N SER A 179 -0.03 -19.85 0.87
CA SER A 179 -0.82 -20.74 0.03
C SER A 179 -2.29 -20.35 0.13
N ASP A 180 -3.13 -20.85 -0.78
CA ASP A 180 -4.58 -20.90 -0.56
C ASP A 180 -4.88 -21.97 0.50
N GLY A 181 -4.53 -21.65 1.74
CA GLY A 181 -4.69 -22.49 2.91
C GLY A 181 -6.14 -22.50 3.39
N PRO A 182 -6.42 -23.22 4.49
CA PRO A 182 -7.75 -23.25 5.10
C PRO A 182 -8.18 -21.84 5.53
N ASN A 183 -9.51 -21.62 5.56
CA ASN A 183 -10.15 -20.35 5.95
C ASN A 183 -9.75 -19.82 7.36
N GLU A 184 -9.04 -20.59 8.18
CA GLU A 184 -8.67 -20.25 9.56
C GLU A 184 -7.16 -20.37 9.85
N ASP A 185 -6.32 -20.26 8.83
CA ASP A 185 -4.86 -20.25 9.04
C ASP A 185 -4.37 -18.99 9.77
N PHE A 186 -3.14 -19.03 10.28
CA PHE A 186 -2.51 -17.95 11.06
C PHE A 186 -0.99 -18.02 10.99
N TYR A 187 -0.33 -16.85 11.00
CA TYR A 187 1.12 -16.76 11.24
C TYR A 187 1.49 -17.36 12.60
N THR A 188 2.56 -18.16 12.62
CA THR A 188 3.06 -18.88 13.79
C THR A 188 4.25 -18.16 14.43
N PRO A 189 4.65 -18.54 15.66
CA PRO A 189 5.90 -18.07 16.24
C PRO A 189 7.13 -18.37 15.38
N ASP A 190 7.13 -19.49 14.64
CA ASP A 190 8.24 -19.87 13.75
C ASP A 190 8.33 -18.94 12.54
N ASP A 191 7.18 -18.54 11.95
CA ASP A 191 7.14 -17.55 10.87
C ASP A 191 7.78 -16.22 11.30
N ILE A 192 7.47 -15.77 12.51
CA ILE A 192 7.99 -14.53 13.08
C ILE A 192 9.47 -14.68 13.45
N GLY A 193 9.84 -15.82 14.06
CA GLY A 193 11.23 -16.12 14.41
C GLY A 193 12.14 -16.16 13.19
N ALA A 194 11.68 -16.74 12.08
CA ALA A 194 12.41 -16.75 10.81
C ALA A 194 12.61 -15.34 10.26
N MET A 195 11.56 -14.50 10.27
CA MET A 195 11.65 -13.11 9.82
C MET A 195 12.63 -12.28 10.67
N LEU A 196 12.55 -12.39 12.00
CA LEU A 196 13.47 -11.70 12.90
C LEU A 196 14.92 -12.17 12.71
N THR A 197 15.12 -13.47 12.46
CA THR A 197 16.44 -14.04 12.19
C THR A 197 17.04 -13.45 10.91
N VAL A 198 16.30 -13.43 9.80
CA VAL A 198 16.84 -12.87 8.54
C VAL A 198 17.12 -11.37 8.64
N ILE A 199 16.30 -10.59 9.36
CA ILE A 199 16.55 -9.16 9.61
C ILE A 199 17.89 -8.98 10.35
N LYS A 200 18.11 -9.76 11.41
CA LYS A 200 19.32 -9.67 12.25
C LYS A 200 20.57 -10.15 11.51
N GLU A 201 20.52 -11.31 10.88
CA GLU A 201 21.67 -11.91 10.20
C GLU A 201 22.14 -11.07 9.00
N ASN A 202 21.22 -10.35 8.36
CA ASN A 202 21.52 -9.45 7.24
C ASN A 202 21.71 -7.98 7.67
N LYS A 203 21.80 -7.72 8.98
CA LYS A 203 22.09 -6.39 9.56
C LYS A 203 21.10 -5.30 9.15
N ILE A 204 19.85 -5.67 8.87
CA ILE A 204 18.81 -4.70 8.51
C ILE A 204 18.45 -3.81 9.70
N ASN A 205 18.58 -4.32 10.92
CA ASN A 205 18.47 -3.59 12.19
C ASN A 205 19.51 -2.46 12.34
N GLU A 206 20.59 -2.47 11.56
CA GLU A 206 21.64 -1.43 11.56
C GLU A 206 21.52 -0.49 10.35
N SER A 207 20.60 -0.78 9.42
CA SER A 207 20.54 -0.11 8.11
C SER A 207 19.87 1.27 8.11
N GLY A 208 19.03 1.56 9.11
CA GLY A 208 18.16 2.73 9.16
C GLY A 208 16.99 2.71 8.15
N LEU A 209 16.83 1.63 7.37
CA LEU A 209 15.71 1.48 6.43
C LEU A 209 14.38 1.41 7.19
N SER A 210 13.32 1.95 6.58
CA SER A 210 11.96 1.71 7.06
C SER A 210 11.49 0.35 6.56
N ILE A 211 10.79 -0.39 7.40
CA ILE A 211 10.30 -1.73 7.12
C ILE A 211 8.78 -1.71 7.16
N THR A 212 8.16 -2.42 6.23
CA THR A 212 6.76 -2.76 6.27
C THR A 212 6.60 -4.26 6.08
N PHE A 213 5.70 -4.87 6.85
CA PHE A 213 5.42 -6.29 6.74
C PHE A 213 4.10 -6.49 5.99
N PRO A 214 4.12 -6.87 4.69
CA PRO A 214 2.93 -7.31 3.98
C PRO A 214 2.43 -8.62 4.61
N VAL A 215 1.24 -8.57 5.21
CA VAL A 215 0.58 -9.72 5.84
C VAL A 215 -0.75 -9.98 5.13
N ARG A 216 -1.02 -11.25 4.78
CA ARG A 216 -2.27 -11.63 4.15
C ARG A 216 -3.41 -11.55 5.17
N ALA A 217 -4.50 -10.88 4.80
CA ALA A 217 -5.59 -10.51 5.68
C ALA A 217 -6.24 -11.72 6.39
N GLY A 218 -6.43 -12.83 5.67
CA GLY A 218 -7.00 -14.06 6.23
C GLY A 218 -6.18 -14.63 7.39
N LEU A 219 -4.85 -14.66 7.23
CA LEU A 219 -3.94 -15.11 8.28
C LEU A 219 -3.84 -14.07 9.41
N ALA A 220 -3.65 -12.80 9.04
CA ALA A 220 -3.42 -11.71 9.98
C ALA A 220 -4.55 -11.57 11.00
N ALA A 221 -5.80 -11.76 10.58
CA ALA A 221 -6.98 -11.73 11.44
C ALA A 221 -6.86 -12.65 12.67
N ASN A 222 -6.16 -13.78 12.53
CA ASN A 222 -5.95 -14.77 13.60
C ASN A 222 -4.58 -14.65 14.31
N SER A 223 -3.74 -13.69 13.92
CA SER A 223 -2.31 -13.65 14.31
C SER A 223 -1.92 -12.49 15.23
N LYS A 224 -2.88 -11.86 15.93
CA LYS A 224 -2.63 -10.66 16.75
C LYS A 224 -1.39 -10.73 17.63
N ASN A 225 -1.24 -11.81 18.41
CA ASN A 225 -0.15 -11.90 19.39
C ASN A 225 1.22 -12.03 18.73
N VAL A 226 1.36 -12.85 17.69
CA VAL A 226 2.65 -13.05 17.02
C VAL A 226 3.04 -11.83 16.20
N LEU A 227 2.08 -11.16 15.55
CA LEU A 227 2.34 -9.92 14.82
C LEU A 227 2.70 -8.78 15.77
N HIS A 228 2.10 -8.72 16.96
CA HIS A 228 2.49 -7.76 17.98
C HIS A 228 3.94 -7.98 18.44
N ASN A 229 4.34 -9.25 18.64
CA ASN A 229 5.72 -9.60 18.99
C ASN A 229 6.69 -9.16 17.89
N LEU A 230 6.41 -9.50 16.62
CA LEU A 230 7.22 -9.05 15.47
C LEU A 230 7.44 -7.52 15.52
N PHE A 231 6.35 -6.78 15.66
CA PHE A 231 6.37 -5.32 15.64
C PHE A 231 7.20 -4.75 16.79
N ARG A 232 7.01 -5.29 18.01
CA ARG A 232 7.71 -4.85 19.21
C ARG A 232 9.22 -5.06 19.10
N GLU A 233 9.66 -6.18 18.52
CA GLU A 233 11.09 -6.45 18.36
C GLU A 233 11.74 -5.55 17.30
N VAL A 234 11.05 -5.30 16.18
CA VAL A 234 11.59 -4.53 15.05
C VAL A 234 11.55 -3.01 15.31
N GLU A 235 10.51 -2.51 15.98
CA GLU A 235 10.33 -1.06 16.20
C GLU A 235 11.41 -0.42 17.09
N VAL A 236 12.20 -1.24 17.80
CA VAL A 236 13.37 -0.80 18.56
C VAL A 236 14.49 -0.27 17.65
N THR A 237 14.59 -0.82 16.43
CA THR A 237 15.74 -0.59 15.54
C THR A 237 15.36 0.08 14.22
N ASN A 238 14.15 -0.16 13.72
CA ASN A 238 13.67 0.40 12.46
C ASN A 238 12.29 1.03 12.64
N ARG A 239 11.96 2.00 11.78
CA ARG A 239 10.56 2.37 11.59
C ARG A 239 9.83 1.17 10.99
N CYS A 240 8.72 0.79 11.60
CA CYS A 240 7.97 -0.39 11.23
C CYS A 240 6.49 -0.06 10.97
N THR A 241 5.92 -0.63 9.91
CA THR A 241 4.48 -0.67 9.61
C THR A 241 4.04 -2.08 9.22
N ILE A 242 2.73 -2.33 9.20
CA ILE A 242 2.15 -3.53 8.59
C ILE A 242 1.35 -3.07 7.37
N THR A 243 1.42 -3.84 6.28
CA THR A 243 0.53 -3.70 5.12
C THR A 243 -0.38 -4.92 5.08
N ILE A 244 -1.65 -4.73 5.40
CA ILE A 244 -2.63 -5.82 5.31
C ILE A 244 -3.10 -5.88 3.87
N TRP A 245 -2.86 -7.01 3.21
CA TRP A 245 -3.27 -7.24 1.82
C TRP A 245 -4.20 -8.45 1.69
N SER A 246 -5.03 -8.48 0.64
CA SER A 246 -5.90 -9.63 0.39
C SER A 246 -6.24 -9.79 -1.08
N ALA A 247 -6.28 -11.02 -1.58
CA ALA A 247 -6.86 -11.30 -2.88
C ALA A 247 -8.40 -11.24 -2.82
N PRO A 248 -9.11 -10.94 -3.92
CA PRO A 248 -10.57 -10.97 -3.97
C PRO A 248 -11.22 -12.29 -3.54
N SER A 249 -10.50 -13.40 -3.68
CA SER A 249 -10.94 -14.75 -3.34
C SER A 249 -10.64 -15.16 -1.88
N ASP A 250 -9.90 -14.36 -1.13
CA ASP A 250 -9.52 -14.71 0.24
C ASP A 250 -10.74 -14.75 1.16
N TYR A 251 -10.82 -15.79 1.97
CA TYR A 251 -11.67 -15.76 3.15
C TYR A 251 -11.02 -14.92 4.25
N VAL A 252 -11.77 -13.97 4.80
CA VAL A 252 -11.31 -13.08 5.88
C VAL A 252 -12.40 -12.88 6.92
N ASP A 253 -12.07 -13.16 8.19
CA ASP A 253 -12.90 -12.75 9.33
C ASP A 253 -12.76 -11.24 9.56
N ALA A 254 -13.69 -10.46 9.00
CA ALA A 254 -13.66 -9.00 9.03
C ALA A 254 -13.67 -8.42 10.45
N GLU A 255 -14.37 -9.06 11.40
CA GLU A 255 -14.45 -8.58 12.79
C GLU A 255 -13.13 -8.77 13.53
N LYS A 256 -12.48 -9.93 13.36
CA LYS A 256 -11.13 -10.15 13.90
C LYS A 256 -10.11 -9.21 13.24
N LEU A 257 -10.17 -9.05 11.93
CA LEU A 257 -9.27 -8.15 11.20
C LEU A 257 -9.43 -6.69 11.65
N LYS A 258 -10.67 -6.23 11.83
CA LYS A 258 -10.96 -4.90 12.38
C LYS A 258 -10.32 -4.70 13.75
N LYS A 259 -10.46 -5.68 14.66
CA LYS A 259 -9.83 -5.63 15.99
C LYS A 259 -8.29 -5.55 15.90
N LEU A 260 -7.69 -6.25 14.95
CA LEU A 260 -6.24 -6.18 14.68
C LEU A 260 -5.83 -4.78 14.19
N ILE A 261 -6.55 -4.22 13.21
CA ILE A 261 -6.29 -2.88 12.67
C ILE A 261 -6.38 -1.82 13.78
N LEU A 262 -7.43 -1.88 14.60
CA LEU A 262 -7.61 -0.96 15.73
C LEU A 262 -6.52 -1.12 16.80
N PHE A 263 -6.01 -2.33 16.99
CA PHE A 263 -4.93 -2.60 17.94
C PHE A 263 -3.60 -1.96 17.52
N PHE A 264 -3.21 -2.05 16.25
CA PHE A 264 -1.99 -1.38 15.75
C PHE A 264 -2.20 0.13 15.52
N GLY A 265 -3.43 0.52 15.20
CA GLY A 265 -3.82 1.91 15.01
C GLY A 265 -3.55 2.44 13.59
N PRO A 266 -4.21 3.56 13.23
CA PRO A 266 -4.23 4.10 11.86
C PRO A 266 -2.86 4.56 11.35
N ASN A 267 -1.92 4.86 12.24
CA ASN A 267 -0.62 5.41 11.88
C ASN A 267 0.43 4.31 11.60
N ARG A 268 0.05 3.03 11.71
CA ARG A 268 0.96 1.88 11.56
C ARG A 268 0.48 0.85 10.55
N VAL A 269 -0.72 1.02 9.99
CA VAL A 269 -1.37 0.03 9.13
C VAL A 269 -1.71 0.65 7.78
N TYR A 270 -1.14 0.08 6.72
CA TYR A 270 -1.64 0.23 5.35
C TYR A 270 -2.67 -0.87 5.06
N LEU A 271 -3.67 -0.54 4.25
CA LEU A 271 -4.75 -1.45 3.88
C LEU A 271 -4.86 -1.53 2.36
N ASP A 272 -4.43 -2.66 1.79
CA ASP A 272 -4.47 -3.00 0.37
C ASP A 272 -5.43 -4.19 0.15
N VAL A 273 -6.74 -3.94 0.31
CA VAL A 273 -7.75 -5.00 0.27
C VAL A 273 -8.86 -4.66 -0.72
N PRO A 274 -9.59 -5.67 -1.24
CA PRO A 274 -10.72 -5.43 -2.12
C PRO A 274 -11.77 -4.54 -1.46
N VAL A 275 -12.42 -3.68 -2.25
CA VAL A 275 -13.46 -2.74 -1.81
C VAL A 275 -14.57 -3.44 -1.00
N ALA A 276 -14.92 -4.67 -1.37
CA ALA A 276 -15.91 -5.46 -0.63
C ALA A 276 -15.50 -5.72 0.83
N LEU A 277 -14.25 -6.14 1.07
CA LEU A 277 -13.72 -6.35 2.41
C LEU A 277 -13.52 -5.03 3.15
N GLU A 278 -13.04 -4.00 2.45
CA GLU A 278 -12.90 -2.65 3.03
C GLU A 278 -14.24 -2.12 3.58
N ASN A 279 -15.32 -2.31 2.82
CA ASN A 279 -16.67 -1.93 3.23
C ASN A 279 -17.16 -2.72 4.45
N GLN A 280 -16.84 -4.03 4.53
CA GLN A 280 -17.19 -4.88 5.68
C GLN A 280 -16.47 -4.45 6.96
N LEU A 281 -15.19 -4.06 6.85
CA LEU A 281 -14.41 -3.59 8.00
C LEU A 281 -15.07 -2.40 8.70
N ASN A 282 -15.83 -1.59 7.94
CA ASN A 282 -16.60 -0.44 8.41
C ASN A 282 -15.84 0.29 9.52
N LEU A 283 -14.78 1.01 9.12
CA LEU A 283 -13.88 1.77 10.01
C LEU A 283 -14.26 3.27 10.07
N PRO A 284 -15.52 3.66 10.44
CA PRO A 284 -15.89 5.06 10.51
C PRO A 284 -15.17 5.71 11.69
N GLY A 285 -14.71 6.95 11.49
CA GLY A 285 -13.97 7.71 12.49
C GLY A 285 -12.45 7.60 12.37
N LEU A 286 -11.85 6.45 12.00
CA LEU A 286 -10.40 6.41 11.82
C LEU A 286 -9.96 7.24 10.61
N ARG A 287 -10.68 7.16 9.47
CA ARG A 287 -10.40 7.98 8.28
C ARG A 287 -10.77 9.47 8.41
N ALA A 288 -11.64 9.83 9.34
CA ALA A 288 -12.16 11.20 9.49
C ALA A 288 -11.54 12.01 10.65
N ASN A 289 -10.94 11.37 11.67
CA ASN A 289 -10.57 12.04 12.92
C ASN A 289 -9.24 12.83 12.91
N VAL A 290 -8.75 13.27 11.75
CA VAL A 290 -7.57 14.17 11.69
C VAL A 290 -7.97 15.65 11.74
N CYS A 291 -9.26 16.00 11.72
CA CYS A 291 -9.72 17.41 11.76
C CYS A 291 -10.46 17.88 13.02
N ASN A 292 -10.84 17.03 13.97
CA ASN A 292 -11.61 17.47 15.15
C ASN A 292 -10.75 17.87 16.36
N SER A 293 -9.70 18.66 16.15
CA SER A 293 -9.05 19.39 17.27
C SER A 293 -9.21 20.91 17.21
N LEU A 294 -10.13 21.40 16.37
CA LEU A 294 -10.70 22.74 16.53
C LEU A 294 -12.16 22.55 16.96
N GLY A 295 -12.40 22.76 18.25
CA GLY A 295 -13.74 22.74 18.80
C GLY A 295 -14.58 23.83 18.15
N VAL A 296 -15.50 23.43 17.28
CA VAL A 296 -16.77 24.11 17.05
C VAL A 296 -17.81 23.00 16.92
N GLY A 297 -18.78 22.97 17.83
CA GLY A 297 -19.74 21.88 17.99
C GLY A 297 -20.66 21.65 16.77
N PRO A 298 -21.43 20.55 16.77
CA PRO A 298 -22.34 20.23 15.68
C PRO A 298 -23.53 21.20 15.71
N CYS A 299 -23.65 22.03 14.68
CA CYS A 299 -24.88 22.77 14.45
C CYS A 299 -25.90 21.80 13.82
N THR A 300 -26.80 21.29 14.65
CA THR A 300 -28.00 20.58 14.23
C THR A 300 -28.99 21.58 13.62
N SER A 301 -29.44 21.31 12.39
CA SER A 301 -30.71 21.87 11.91
C SER A 301 -31.37 20.90 10.94
N LEU A 302 -32.20 20.02 11.49
CA LEU A 302 -33.33 19.45 10.80
C LEU A 302 -34.54 20.34 11.12
N LEU A 303 -35.34 20.62 10.08
CA LEU A 303 -36.79 20.89 10.03
C LEU A 303 -37.08 22.08 9.08
N TYR A 304 -37.70 21.81 7.93
CA TYR A 304 -39.17 21.91 7.79
C TYR A 304 -39.62 21.55 6.36
N PHE A 305 -40.59 20.65 6.28
CA PHE A 305 -41.52 20.49 5.17
C PHE A 305 -42.52 21.67 5.19
N SER A 306 -42.88 22.23 4.03
CA SER A 306 -44.29 22.42 3.67
C SER A 306 -44.48 22.63 2.15
N LEU A 307 -45.41 21.84 1.62
CA LEU A 307 -46.11 22.04 0.35
C LEU A 307 -47.29 23.01 0.58
N ALA A 308 -47.81 23.53 -0.55
CA ALA A 308 -49.01 24.35 -0.74
C ALA A 308 -48.74 25.88 -0.68
N SER A 309 -49.23 26.72 -1.60
CA SER A 309 -50.32 26.56 -2.56
C SER A 309 -50.38 27.75 -3.55
N ILE A 310 -51.25 27.60 -4.57
CA ILE A 310 -51.89 28.63 -5.44
C ILE A 310 -51.02 29.12 -6.63
N GLY A 311 -51.39 29.02 -7.91
CA GLY A 311 -52.64 28.62 -8.58
C GLY A 311 -53.18 29.73 -9.48
N VAL A 312 -52.98 29.65 -10.80
CA VAL A 312 -53.80 30.25 -11.89
C VAL A 312 -53.62 29.36 -13.15
N ILE A 313 -54.49 28.36 -13.37
CA ILE A 313 -55.65 28.31 -14.29
C ILE A 313 -55.31 28.13 -15.79
N LEU A 314 -55.53 26.87 -16.22
CA LEU A 314 -56.13 26.34 -17.47
C LEU A 314 -56.45 27.26 -18.67
N ILE A 315 -56.19 26.75 -19.89
CA ILE A 315 -57.14 26.57 -21.03
C ILE A 315 -56.33 25.90 -22.18
N SER A 316 -56.50 24.60 -22.42
CA SER A 316 -57.29 23.98 -23.51
C SER A 316 -56.63 23.93 -24.90
N LEU A 317 -56.33 22.70 -25.33
CA LEU A 317 -56.58 22.09 -26.65
C LEU A 317 -56.40 22.94 -27.94
N LEU A 318 -55.56 22.37 -28.81
CA LEU A 318 -55.76 22.20 -30.26
C LEU A 318 -55.83 23.44 -31.17
N VAL A 319 -54.99 23.35 -32.22
CA VAL A 319 -55.30 23.69 -33.62
C VAL A 319 -54.92 25.09 -34.12
N LYS A 320 -53.93 25.05 -35.03
CA LYS A 320 -53.77 25.79 -36.29
C LYS A 320 -53.38 27.28 -36.28
N LYS A 321 -52.25 27.47 -36.97
CA LYS A 321 -52.00 28.40 -38.09
C LYS A 321 -51.97 29.91 -37.78
N SER A 322 -50.76 30.44 -37.95
CA SER A 322 -50.34 31.26 -39.13
C SER A 322 -49.81 32.66 -38.83
N ARG A 323 -48.66 32.93 -39.47
CA ARG A 323 -48.01 34.24 -39.76
C ARG A 323 -47.24 34.83 -38.58
N ILE A 324 -45.98 35.23 -38.70
CA ILE A 324 -45.20 35.74 -39.85
C ILE A 324 -43.89 34.96 -40.01
#